data_AF-J7S202-F1
#
_entry.id   AF-J7S202-F1
#
_cell.length_a   1.000
_cell.length_b   1.000
_cell.length_c   1.000
_cell.angle_alpha   90.00
_cell.angle_beta   90.00
_cell.angle_gamma   90.00
#
_symmetry.space_group_name_H-M   'P 1'
#
loop_
_entity.id
_entity.type
_entity.pdbx_description
1 polymer ?
#
loop_
_entity_poly.entity_id
_entity_poly.type
_entity_poly.pdbx_seq_one_letter_code
_entity_poly.pdbx_strand_id
1 'polypeptide(L)'
;MDKCSDLREARLRGQRGRLGRFMVEQFVNGVVYKYGWIVQCPQRLPVDPEQTARFFQCLLQRAQFAASQFKTVCCIVIKFLESCATESNYMVALKHDLHKLIVTAFVLSVPNNYRNDKDKMLSRESCYAHFARLTGLSTRELTNCCSVVRPVIIRRNRHKLKAAQRLTASSLASLHGLNNSMTLNDFNEGRASTTGLASAFPNYACGQEEIDGRSSIPSTPSPTDAQANGARRPVDNGSYVSGDDIDQFNKAGRRLVAENFTIVQ
;
A
#
# COMPACT_ATOMS: atom_id res chain seq x y z
N MET A 1 -27.02 -1.94 38.70
CA MET A 1 -26.65 -2.19 37.30
C MET A 1 -26.19 -0.88 36.67
N ASP A 2 -24.98 -0.88 36.11
CA ASP A 2 -24.05 0.26 35.99
C ASP A 2 -24.34 1.28 34.87
N LYS A 3 -25.13 2.31 35.18
CA LYS A 3 -25.25 3.51 34.31
C LYS A 3 -23.90 4.20 34.00
N CYS A 4 -22.91 4.04 34.89
CA CYS A 4 -21.57 4.63 34.73
C CYS A 4 -20.72 3.90 33.68
N SER A 5 -20.88 2.58 33.55
CA SER A 5 -20.18 1.77 32.54
C SER A 5 -20.69 2.09 31.14
N ASP A 6 -22.00 2.21 30.97
CA ASP A 6 -22.64 2.47 29.68
C ASP A 6 -22.27 3.82 29.07
N LEU A 7 -22.17 4.87 29.91
CA LEU A 7 -21.75 6.21 29.48
C LEU A 7 -20.29 6.25 29.03
N ARG A 8 -19.40 5.52 29.72
CA ARG A 8 -17.99 5.42 29.36
C ARG A 8 -17.82 4.70 28.02
N GLU A 9 -18.54 3.61 27.79
CA GLU A 9 -18.51 2.91 26.52
C GLU A 9 -19.05 3.75 25.36
N ALA A 10 -20.15 4.47 25.57
CA ALA A 10 -20.72 5.37 24.55
C ALA A 10 -19.73 6.47 24.15
N ARG A 11 -19.03 7.06 25.13
CA ARG A 11 -17.99 8.08 24.89
C ARG A 11 -16.81 7.51 24.09
N LEU A 12 -16.35 6.31 24.44
CA LEU A 12 -15.26 5.62 23.73
C LEU A 12 -15.67 5.25 22.30
N ARG A 13 -16.90 4.79 22.08
CA ARG A 13 -17.46 4.53 20.74
C ARG A 13 -17.48 5.81 19.89
N GLY A 14 -17.94 6.93 20.46
CA GLY A 14 -17.95 8.23 19.78
C GLY A 14 -16.55 8.72 19.41
N GLN A 15 -15.58 8.60 20.32
CA GLN A 15 -14.18 8.98 20.05
C GLN A 15 -13.55 8.11 18.96
N ARG A 16 -13.78 6.79 18.97
CA ARG A 16 -13.31 5.89 17.90
C ARG A 16 -13.89 6.26 16.54
N GLY A 17 -15.17 6.62 16.48
CA GLY A 17 -15.81 7.08 15.25
C GLY A 17 -15.18 8.37 14.70
N ARG A 18 -14.94 9.35 15.58
CA ARG A 18 -14.27 10.62 15.21
C ARG A 18 -12.85 10.39 14.72
N LEU A 19 -12.08 9.55 15.42
CA LEU A 19 -10.72 9.21 15.02
C LEU A 19 -10.71 8.50 13.66
N GLY A 20 -11.62 7.53 13.44
CA GLY A 20 -11.73 6.84 12.15
C GLY A 20 -12.01 7.79 10.99
N ARG A 21 -12.95 8.73 11.17
CA ARG A 21 -13.25 9.79 10.20
C ARG A 21 -12.01 10.64 9.89
N PHE A 22 -11.36 11.15 10.94
CA PHE A 22 -10.14 11.94 10.82
C PHE A 22 -9.04 11.19 10.05
N MET A 23 -8.80 9.92 10.37
CA MET A 23 -7.77 9.12 9.70
C MET A 23 -8.06 8.93 8.21
N VAL A 24 -9.33 8.72 7.83
CA VAL A 24 -9.73 8.59 6.41
C VAL A 24 -9.56 9.91 5.68
N GLU A 25 -10.00 11.03 6.27
CA GLU A 25 -9.86 12.37 5.67
C GLU A 25 -8.40 12.71 5.42
N GLN A 26 -7.54 12.52 6.42
CA GLN A 26 -6.11 12.79 6.29
C GLN A 26 -5.44 11.87 5.28
N PHE A 27 -5.84 10.59 5.23
CA PHE A 27 -5.34 9.66 4.22
C PHE A 27 -5.71 10.13 2.81
N VAL A 28 -6.99 10.45 2.56
CA VAL A 28 -7.47 10.88 1.25
C VAL A 28 -6.82 12.20 0.84
N ASN A 29 -6.73 13.17 1.74
CA ASN A 29 -6.04 14.44 1.50
C ASN A 29 -4.57 14.20 1.12
N GLY A 30 -3.87 13.34 1.85
CA GLY A 30 -2.48 12.97 1.53
C GLY A 30 -2.35 12.30 0.15
N VAL A 31 -3.28 11.41 -0.20
CA VAL A 31 -3.30 10.76 -1.52
C VAL A 31 -3.53 11.77 -2.64
N VAL A 32 -4.54 12.64 -2.52
CA VAL A 32 -4.84 13.65 -3.54
C VAL A 32 -3.73 14.68 -3.64
N TYR A 33 -3.15 15.11 -2.52
CA TYR A 33 -2.04 16.05 -2.52
C TYR A 33 -0.80 15.47 -3.24
N LYS A 34 -0.40 14.25 -2.90
CA LYS A 34 0.84 13.64 -3.42
C LYS A 34 0.69 13.06 -4.83
N TYR A 35 -0.45 12.44 -5.12
CA TYR A 35 -0.68 11.68 -6.36
C TYR A 35 -1.80 12.28 -7.22
N GLY A 36 -2.29 13.48 -6.90
CA GLY A 36 -3.36 14.17 -7.62
C GLY A 36 -3.13 14.22 -9.13
N TRP A 37 -1.89 14.48 -9.55
CA TRP A 37 -1.49 14.53 -10.95
C TRP A 37 -1.61 13.19 -11.69
N ILE A 38 -1.54 12.04 -11.01
CA ILE A 38 -1.69 10.69 -11.59
C ILE A 38 -3.18 10.36 -11.82
N VAL A 39 -4.02 10.82 -10.89
CA VAL A 39 -5.46 10.56 -10.88
C VAL A 39 -6.26 11.63 -11.65
N GLN A 40 -5.62 12.73 -12.06
CA GLN A 40 -6.24 13.73 -12.92
C GLN A 40 -6.30 13.24 -14.36
N CYS A 41 -7.46 13.44 -14.99
CA CYS A 41 -7.67 13.24 -16.41
C CYS A 41 -8.26 14.53 -16.97
N PRO A 42 -7.73 15.11 -18.06
CA PRO A 42 -8.22 16.40 -18.60
C PRO A 42 -9.71 16.41 -18.95
N GLN A 43 -10.29 15.24 -19.20
CA GLN A 43 -11.70 15.05 -19.57
C GLN A 43 -12.62 14.79 -18.37
N ARG A 44 -12.09 14.78 -17.13
CA ARG A 44 -12.84 14.50 -15.91
C ARG A 44 -12.69 15.64 -14.90
N LEU A 45 -13.72 15.79 -14.07
CA LEU A 45 -13.66 16.70 -12.94
C LEU A 45 -12.50 16.30 -12.00
N PRO A 46 -11.82 17.28 -11.38
CA PRO A 46 -10.83 17.01 -10.35
C PRO A 46 -11.39 16.12 -9.25
N VAL A 47 -10.53 15.29 -8.66
CA VAL A 47 -10.90 14.45 -7.52
C VAL A 47 -11.21 15.34 -6.33
N ASP A 48 -12.47 15.34 -5.88
CA ASP A 48 -12.88 15.98 -4.63
C ASP A 48 -12.45 15.11 -3.43
N PRO A 49 -11.52 15.60 -2.58
CA PRO A 49 -11.09 14.86 -1.40
C PRO A 49 -12.22 14.62 -0.39
N GLU A 50 -13.16 15.55 -0.24
CA GLU A 50 -14.24 15.42 0.74
C GLU A 50 -15.23 14.34 0.29
N GLN A 51 -15.66 14.39 -0.96
CA GLN A 51 -16.52 13.34 -1.53
C GLN A 51 -15.83 11.96 -1.47
N THR A 52 -14.53 11.91 -1.76
CA THR A 52 -13.75 10.66 -1.70
C THR A 52 -13.61 10.12 -0.28
N ALA A 53 -13.41 11.00 0.72
CA ALA A 53 -13.35 10.60 2.12
C ALA A 53 -14.71 10.06 2.60
N ARG A 54 -15.82 10.70 2.23
CA ARG A 54 -17.19 10.21 2.51
C ARG A 54 -17.43 8.86 1.87
N PHE A 55 -17.05 8.68 0.60
CA PHE A 55 -17.15 7.40 -0.10
C PHE A 55 -16.38 6.28 0.62
N PHE A 56 -15.13 6.54 1.01
CA PHE A 56 -14.29 5.59 1.74
C PHE A 56 -14.93 5.24 3.10
N GLN A 57 -15.39 6.23 3.87
CA GLN A 57 -16.08 6.00 5.15
C GLN A 57 -17.34 5.15 4.98
N CYS A 58 -18.17 5.44 3.98
CA CYS A 58 -19.35 4.65 3.66
C CYS A 58 -18.99 3.19 3.35
N LEU A 59 -17.91 2.93 2.62
CA LEU A 59 -17.45 1.56 2.36
C LEU A 59 -16.99 0.85 3.63
N LEU A 60 -16.19 1.50 4.48
CA LEU A 60 -15.74 0.92 5.75
C LEU A 60 -16.92 0.50 6.62
N GLN A 61 -17.94 1.36 6.72
CA GLN A 61 -19.13 1.10 7.52
C GLN A 61 -19.99 -0.02 6.93
N ARG A 62 -20.27 0.02 5.62
CA ARG A 62 -21.18 -0.93 4.97
C ARG A 62 -20.61 -2.33 4.83
N ALA A 63 -19.30 -2.45 4.63
CA ALA A 63 -18.62 -3.74 4.54
C ALA A 63 -18.09 -4.23 5.91
N GLN A 64 -18.41 -3.52 7.00
CA GLN A 64 -18.08 -3.90 8.38
C GLN A 64 -16.58 -4.18 8.60
N PHE A 65 -15.73 -3.35 7.99
CA PHE A 65 -14.29 -3.57 7.97
C PHE A 65 -13.63 -3.33 9.34
N ALA A 66 -12.70 -4.21 9.70
CA ALA A 66 -11.84 -4.01 10.86
C ALA A 66 -10.77 -2.94 10.61
N ALA A 67 -10.27 -2.32 11.69
CA ALA A 67 -9.20 -1.33 11.61
C ALA A 67 -7.91 -1.89 10.96
N SER A 68 -7.64 -3.20 11.08
CA SER A 68 -6.52 -3.85 10.40
C SER A 68 -6.68 -3.82 8.87
N GLN A 69 -7.90 -4.06 8.38
CA GLN A 69 -8.19 -4.07 6.95
C GLN A 69 -8.12 -2.66 6.36
N PHE A 70 -8.54 -1.63 7.11
CA PHE A 70 -8.32 -0.23 6.70
C PHE A 70 -6.84 0.05 6.39
N LYS A 71 -5.93 -0.39 7.27
CA LYS A 71 -4.48 -0.23 7.06
C LYS A 71 -4.02 -0.95 5.78
N THR A 72 -4.47 -2.19 5.59
CA THR A 72 -4.16 -2.95 4.38
C THR A 72 -4.63 -2.24 3.12
N VAL A 73 -5.85 -1.69 3.12
CA VAL A 73 -6.40 -0.89 2.00
C VAL A 73 -5.52 0.32 1.73
N CYS A 74 -5.18 1.10 2.76
CA CYS A 74 -4.30 2.26 2.61
C CYS A 74 -2.94 1.89 2.01
N CYS A 75 -2.30 0.84 2.51
CA CYS A 75 -1.02 0.35 1.99
C CYS A 75 -1.13 -0.08 0.52
N ILE A 76 -2.21 -0.78 0.14
CA ILE A 76 -2.45 -1.19 -1.24
C ILE A 76 -2.56 0.02 -2.18
N VAL A 77 -3.36 1.02 -1.80
CA VAL A 77 -3.55 2.25 -2.57
C VAL A 77 -2.22 2.98 -2.77
N ILE A 78 -1.47 3.22 -1.69
CA ILE A 78 -0.18 3.92 -1.75
C ILE A 78 0.82 3.17 -2.63
N LYS A 79 0.98 1.85 -2.44
CA LYS A 79 1.90 1.06 -3.26
C LYS A 79 1.56 1.10 -4.74
N PHE A 80 0.27 1.01 -5.08
CA PHE A 80 -0.16 1.06 -6.46
C PHE A 80 0.13 2.43 -7.08
N LEU A 81 -0.20 3.52 -6.38
CA LEU A 81 0.05 4.89 -6.86
C LEU A 81 1.53 5.22 -6.95
N GLU A 82 2.36 4.73 -6.02
CA GLU A 82 3.82 4.83 -6.14
C GLU A 82 4.34 4.12 -7.39
N SER A 83 3.82 2.93 -7.70
CA SER A 83 4.19 2.22 -8.92
C SER A 83 3.77 3.01 -10.17
N CYS A 84 2.62 3.69 -10.11
CA CYS A 84 2.16 4.56 -11.17
C CYS A 84 3.07 5.78 -11.37
N ALA A 85 3.63 6.30 -10.28
CA ALA A 85 4.53 7.44 -10.29
C ALA A 85 5.92 7.10 -10.84
N THR A 86 6.45 5.92 -10.49
CA THR A 86 7.86 5.56 -10.76
C THR A 86 8.06 4.70 -12.00
N GLU A 87 7.07 3.89 -12.41
CA GLU A 87 7.22 2.96 -13.53
C GLU A 87 6.38 3.38 -14.73
N SER A 88 5.06 3.28 -14.61
CA SER A 88 4.12 3.52 -15.70
C SER A 88 2.76 3.84 -15.11
N ASN A 89 2.03 4.79 -15.70
CA ASN A 89 0.75 5.20 -15.14
C ASN A 89 -0.36 4.15 -15.35
N TYR A 90 -0.42 3.15 -14.48
CA TYR A 90 -1.44 2.09 -14.51
C TYR A 90 -2.85 2.59 -14.17
N MET A 91 -3.02 3.82 -13.64
CA MET A 91 -4.34 4.40 -13.42
C MET A 91 -5.12 4.61 -14.71
N VAL A 92 -4.45 4.68 -15.87
CA VAL A 92 -5.10 4.73 -17.19
C VAL A 92 -6.07 3.55 -17.38
N ALA A 93 -5.67 2.34 -16.96
CA ALA A 93 -6.52 1.15 -17.04
C ALA A 93 -7.73 1.19 -16.09
N LEU A 94 -7.62 1.97 -15.00
CA LEU A 94 -8.72 2.27 -14.09
C LEU A 94 -9.50 3.53 -14.51
N LYS A 95 -9.22 4.09 -15.70
CA LYS A 95 -9.80 5.33 -16.21
C LYS A 95 -9.58 6.53 -15.27
N HIS A 96 -8.41 6.56 -14.61
CA HIS A 96 -8.02 7.57 -13.63
C HIS A 96 -9.01 7.71 -12.45
N ASP A 97 -9.75 6.65 -12.14
CA ASP A 97 -10.80 6.66 -11.13
C ASP A 97 -10.26 6.20 -9.76
N LEU A 98 -10.06 7.14 -8.85
CA LEU A 98 -9.57 6.83 -7.50
C LEU A 98 -10.57 5.97 -6.70
N HIS A 99 -11.87 6.11 -6.92
CA HIS A 99 -12.88 5.29 -6.25
C HIS A 99 -12.77 3.84 -6.70
N LYS A 100 -12.52 3.58 -7.99
CA LYS A 100 -12.25 2.20 -8.48
C LYS A 100 -11.01 1.60 -7.84
N LEU A 101 -9.95 2.38 -7.65
CA LEU A 101 -8.75 1.92 -6.94
C LEU A 101 -9.06 1.59 -5.48
N ILE A 102 -9.78 2.46 -4.76
CA ILE A 102 -10.16 2.24 -3.36
C ILE A 102 -10.99 0.95 -3.23
N VAL A 103 -12.01 0.76 -4.07
CA VAL A 103 -12.83 -0.46 -4.05
C VAL A 103 -11.99 -1.70 -4.35
N THR A 104 -11.09 -1.61 -5.33
CA THR A 104 -10.19 -2.71 -5.66
C THR A 104 -9.29 -3.05 -4.48
N ALA A 105 -8.78 -2.05 -3.77
CA ALA A 105 -7.97 -2.23 -2.57
C ALA A 105 -8.76 -2.90 -1.44
N PHE A 106 -10.05 -2.58 -1.26
CA PHE A 106 -10.95 -3.29 -0.34
C PHE A 106 -11.12 -4.76 -0.71
N VAL A 107 -11.34 -5.06 -1.98
CA VAL A 107 -11.47 -6.46 -2.41
C VAL A 107 -10.17 -7.24 -2.17
N LEU A 108 -9.02 -6.61 -2.43
CA LEU A 108 -7.71 -7.23 -2.23
C LEU A 108 -7.30 -7.33 -0.75
N SER A 109 -7.93 -6.58 0.16
CA SER A 109 -7.65 -6.65 1.60
C SER A 109 -8.38 -7.81 2.31
N VAL A 110 -9.35 -8.43 1.65
CA VAL A 110 -10.03 -9.61 2.19
C VAL A 110 -9.03 -10.78 2.23
N PRO A 111 -8.81 -11.40 3.40
CA PRO A 111 -7.86 -12.51 3.54
C PRO A 111 -8.19 -13.66 2.59
N ASN A 112 -7.15 -14.25 2.01
CA ASN A 112 -7.29 -15.34 1.04
C ASN A 112 -6.72 -16.66 1.59
N ASN A 113 -7.15 -17.04 2.79
CA ASN A 113 -6.59 -18.15 3.57
C ASN A 113 -7.31 -19.48 3.29
N TYR A 114 -7.52 -19.82 2.02
CA TYR A 114 -8.21 -21.05 1.64
C TYR A 114 -7.22 -22.18 1.37
N ARG A 115 -7.49 -23.37 1.93
CA ARG A 115 -6.69 -24.59 1.72
C ARG A 115 -6.94 -25.24 0.35
N ASN A 116 -8.13 -25.04 -0.23
CA ASN A 116 -8.53 -25.62 -1.51
C ASN A 116 -8.81 -24.53 -2.56
N ASP A 117 -8.47 -24.80 -3.82
CA ASP A 117 -8.69 -23.85 -4.92
C ASP A 117 -10.16 -23.62 -5.26
N LYS A 118 -11.03 -24.61 -5.06
CA LYS A 118 -12.48 -24.45 -5.29
C LYS A 118 -13.09 -23.44 -4.30
N ASP A 119 -12.79 -23.58 -3.02
CA ASP A 119 -13.27 -22.68 -1.96
C ASP A 119 -12.75 -21.25 -2.16
N LYS A 120 -11.50 -21.13 -2.64
CA LYS A 120 -10.88 -19.87 -3.03
C LYS A 120 -11.61 -19.18 -4.17
N MET A 121 -12.03 -19.91 -5.19
CA MET A 121 -12.79 -19.34 -6.31
C MET A 121 -14.18 -18.88 -5.86
N LEU A 122 -14.90 -19.73 -5.13
CA LEU A 122 -16.25 -19.40 -4.62
C LEU A 122 -16.22 -18.19 -3.68
N SER A 123 -15.24 -18.13 -2.78
CA SER A 123 -15.07 -16.95 -1.91
C SER A 123 -14.78 -15.68 -2.71
N ARG A 124 -13.93 -15.77 -3.73
CA ARG A 124 -13.57 -14.60 -4.54
C ARG A 124 -14.78 -14.08 -5.33
N GLU A 125 -15.58 -14.98 -5.89
CA GLU A 125 -16.83 -14.60 -6.59
C GLU A 125 -17.83 -13.96 -5.64
N SER A 126 -18.03 -14.54 -4.46
CA SER A 126 -18.88 -13.96 -3.41
C SER A 126 -18.39 -12.57 -2.97
N CYS A 127 -17.07 -12.40 -2.82
CA CYS A 127 -16.46 -11.12 -2.50
C CYS A 127 -16.72 -10.08 -3.60
N TYR A 128 -16.49 -10.42 -4.87
CA TYR A 128 -16.77 -9.51 -5.98
C TYR A 128 -18.26 -9.15 -6.07
N ALA A 129 -19.16 -10.13 -5.90
CA ALA A 129 -20.60 -9.87 -5.90
C ALA A 129 -21.04 -8.98 -4.73
N HIS A 130 -20.42 -9.10 -3.56
CA HIS A 130 -20.67 -8.23 -2.42
C HIS A 130 -20.26 -6.78 -2.74
N PHE A 131 -19.04 -6.55 -3.22
CA PHE A 131 -18.58 -5.20 -3.56
C PHE A 131 -19.28 -4.59 -4.76
N ALA A 132 -19.70 -5.40 -5.73
CA ALA A 132 -20.51 -4.96 -6.85
C ALA A 132 -21.83 -4.32 -6.35
N ARG A 133 -22.51 -4.99 -5.41
CA ARG A 133 -23.75 -4.48 -4.80
C ARG A 133 -23.53 -3.21 -3.96
N LEU A 134 -22.39 -3.09 -3.28
CA LEU A 134 -22.10 -1.93 -2.43
C LEU A 134 -21.76 -0.67 -3.24
N THR A 135 -21.11 -0.83 -4.39
CA THR A 135 -20.48 0.26 -5.15
C THR A 135 -21.21 0.60 -6.45
N GLY A 136 -22.08 -0.29 -6.92
CA GLY A 136 -22.71 -0.18 -8.24
C GLY A 136 -21.81 -0.59 -9.40
N LEU A 137 -20.54 -0.95 -9.15
CA LEU A 137 -19.66 -1.50 -10.18
C LEU A 137 -20.09 -2.92 -10.54
N SER A 138 -19.95 -3.29 -11.82
CA SER A 138 -20.19 -4.68 -12.22
C SER A 138 -19.10 -5.61 -11.68
N THR A 139 -19.43 -6.87 -11.41
CA THR A 139 -18.45 -7.92 -11.04
C THR A 139 -17.32 -8.02 -12.07
N ARG A 140 -17.65 -7.82 -13.36
CA ARG A 140 -16.67 -7.81 -14.47
C ARG A 140 -15.71 -6.64 -14.35
N GLU A 141 -16.20 -5.43 -14.08
CA GLU A 141 -15.34 -4.26 -13.85
C GLU A 141 -14.43 -4.45 -12.64
N LEU A 142 -14.95 -4.97 -11.52
CA LEU A 142 -14.14 -5.26 -10.33
C LEU A 142 -13.05 -6.30 -10.63
N THR A 143 -13.39 -7.34 -11.39
CA THR A 143 -12.44 -8.37 -11.82
C THR A 143 -11.32 -7.75 -12.66
N ASN A 144 -11.67 -6.87 -13.62
CA ASN A 144 -10.71 -6.17 -14.46
C ASN A 144 -9.82 -5.21 -13.65
N CYS A 145 -10.38 -4.46 -12.69
CA CYS A 145 -9.56 -3.60 -11.84
C CYS A 145 -8.59 -4.44 -11.00
N CYS A 146 -9.06 -5.57 -10.44
CA CYS A 146 -8.21 -6.49 -9.70
C CYS A 146 -7.11 -7.14 -10.57
N SER A 147 -7.39 -7.45 -11.83
CA SER A 147 -6.41 -8.07 -12.74
C SER A 147 -5.28 -7.11 -13.14
N VAL A 148 -5.52 -5.80 -13.04
CA VAL A 148 -4.49 -4.76 -13.23
C VAL A 148 -3.74 -4.48 -11.93
N VAL A 149 -4.47 -4.21 -10.84
CA VAL A 149 -3.88 -3.76 -9.57
C VAL A 149 -3.04 -4.85 -8.90
N ARG A 150 -3.51 -6.10 -8.95
CA ARG A 150 -2.87 -7.23 -8.27
C ARG A 150 -1.46 -7.53 -8.80
N PRO A 151 -1.21 -7.69 -10.12
CA PRO A 151 0.14 -7.93 -10.62
C PRO A 151 1.13 -6.81 -10.29
N VAL A 152 0.70 -5.54 -10.34
CA VAL A 152 1.55 -4.37 -10.02
C VAL A 152 2.05 -4.46 -8.58
N ILE A 153 1.15 -4.73 -7.62
CA ILE A 153 1.53 -4.84 -6.21
C ILE A 153 2.42 -6.06 -5.95
N ILE A 154 2.08 -7.22 -6.55
CA ILE A 154 2.90 -8.43 -6.43
C ILE A 154 4.31 -8.17 -6.96
N ARG A 155 4.43 -7.50 -8.12
CA ARG A 155 5.72 -7.14 -8.70
C ARG A 155 6.52 -6.26 -7.74
N ARG A 156 5.93 -5.16 -7.25
CA ARG A 156 6.60 -4.24 -6.31
C ARG A 156 7.08 -4.93 -5.04
N ASN A 157 6.28 -5.82 -4.47
CA ASN A 157 6.69 -6.60 -3.29
C ASN A 157 7.90 -7.50 -3.59
N ARG A 158 7.93 -8.13 -4.76
CA ARG A 158 9.07 -8.95 -5.19
C ARG A 158 10.34 -8.11 -5.36
N HIS A 159 10.24 -6.89 -5.91
CA HIS A 159 11.39 -5.99 -6.03
C HIS A 159 11.92 -5.55 -4.65
N LYS A 160 11.04 -5.16 -3.72
CA LYS A 160 11.43 -4.84 -2.33
C LYS A 160 12.14 -6.01 -1.66
N LEU A 161 11.61 -7.22 -1.78
CA LEU A 161 12.22 -8.42 -1.19
C LEU A 161 13.62 -8.71 -1.77
N LYS A 162 13.77 -8.61 -3.10
CA LYS A 162 15.07 -8.78 -3.76
C LYS A 162 16.08 -7.71 -3.33
N ALA A 163 15.65 -6.45 -3.18
CA ALA A 163 16.52 -5.38 -2.70
C ALA A 163 16.99 -5.63 -1.26
N ALA A 164 16.08 -6.05 -0.36
CA ALA A 164 16.43 -6.41 1.01
C ALA A 164 17.40 -7.60 1.09
N GLN A 165 17.22 -8.61 0.24
CA GLN A 165 18.13 -9.76 0.14
C GLN A 165 19.52 -9.35 -0.37
N ARG A 166 19.61 -8.38 -1.29
CA ARG A 166 20.90 -7.86 -1.75
C ARG A 166 21.63 -7.11 -0.64
N LEU A 167 20.94 -6.25 0.11
CA LEU A 167 21.54 -5.51 1.22
C LEU A 167 22.09 -6.43 2.33
N THR A 168 21.35 -7.48 2.66
CA THR A 168 21.79 -8.49 3.64
C THR A 168 22.97 -9.32 3.13
N ALA A 169 22.95 -9.73 1.85
CA ALA A 169 24.08 -10.42 1.22
C ALA A 169 25.33 -9.53 1.14
N SER A 170 25.18 -8.24 0.80
CA SER A 170 26.28 -7.27 0.80
C SER A 170 26.85 -7.03 2.19
N SER A 171 26.00 -6.95 3.23
CA SER A 171 26.47 -6.81 4.62
C SER A 171 27.23 -8.04 5.12
N LEU A 172 26.79 -9.25 4.74
CA LEU A 172 27.53 -10.50 5.02
C LEU A 172 28.84 -10.57 4.22
N ALA A 173 28.84 -10.12 2.96
CA ALA A 173 30.06 -10.05 2.14
C ALA A 173 31.06 -9.02 2.71
N SER A 174 30.60 -7.88 3.25
CA SER A 174 31.45 -6.92 3.95
C SER A 174 32.07 -7.48 5.22
N LEU A 175 31.38 -8.35 5.96
CA LEU A 175 31.97 -9.06 7.11
C LEU A 175 33.06 -10.06 6.69
N HIS A 176 32.90 -10.72 5.55
CA HIS A 176 33.95 -11.59 4.98
C HIS A 176 35.07 -10.81 4.26
N GLY A 177 34.83 -9.54 3.89
CA GLY A 177 35.79 -8.64 3.24
C GLY A 177 36.70 -7.88 4.21
N LEU A 178 36.47 -7.94 5.52
CA LEU A 178 37.32 -7.28 6.54
C LEU A 178 38.72 -7.89 6.70
N ASN A 179 39.10 -8.85 5.86
CA ASN A 179 40.45 -9.40 5.84
C ASN A 179 41.39 -8.74 4.82
N ASN A 180 41.01 -7.63 4.16
CA ASN A 180 41.96 -6.85 3.36
C ASN A 180 41.67 -5.34 3.33
N SER A 181 42.61 -4.62 3.94
CA SER A 181 43.11 -3.27 3.62
C SER A 181 42.33 -2.02 4.03
N MET A 182 42.99 -1.26 4.92
CA MET A 182 42.85 0.18 5.14
C MET A 182 43.09 1.01 3.85
N THR A 183 42.42 2.17 3.72
CA THR A 183 43.05 3.52 3.82
C THR A 183 41.99 4.65 3.94
N LEU A 184 42.32 5.62 4.83
CA LEU A 184 41.83 7.02 4.99
C LEU A 184 41.73 7.79 3.63
N ASN A 185 41.02 8.90 3.40
CA ASN A 185 40.45 10.03 4.16
C ASN A 185 39.45 10.76 3.21
N ASP A 186 38.41 11.45 3.71
CA ASP A 186 38.41 12.92 3.84
C ASP A 186 37.05 13.51 4.27
N PHE A 187 37.14 14.53 5.11
CA PHE A 187 36.08 15.41 5.64
C PHE A 187 35.64 16.43 4.58
N ASN A 188 34.36 16.87 4.56
CA ASN A 188 34.00 18.26 4.89
C ASN A 188 32.47 18.55 4.99
N GLU A 189 32.18 19.54 5.84
CA GLU A 189 30.94 20.27 6.20
C GLU A 189 30.14 20.81 4.98
N GLY A 190 28.88 21.25 5.01
CA GLY A 190 27.89 21.57 6.04
C GLY A 190 26.94 22.66 5.48
N ARG A 191 25.62 22.59 5.73
CA ARG A 191 24.71 23.74 5.98
C ARG A 191 23.22 23.37 6.05
N ALA A 192 22.54 24.06 6.95
CA ALA A 192 21.13 23.96 7.30
C ALA A 192 20.19 24.78 6.37
N SER A 193 18.93 24.35 6.24
CA SER A 193 17.74 25.06 6.78
C SER A 193 16.41 24.72 6.08
N THR A 194 15.42 24.40 6.95
CA THR A 194 13.98 24.75 6.93
C THR A 194 13.09 24.56 5.69
N THR A 195 12.09 23.67 5.83
CA THR A 195 10.63 23.82 5.62
C THR A 195 10.01 22.41 5.78
N GLY A 196 9.04 22.12 6.64
CA GLY A 196 7.73 22.76 6.78
C GLY A 196 6.68 21.92 6.03
N LEU A 197 6.07 20.94 6.71
CA LEU A 197 4.74 20.36 6.43
C LEU A 197 4.49 19.43 5.22
N ALA A 198 5.48 18.68 4.70
CA ALA A 198 5.26 17.69 3.63
C ALA A 198 5.74 16.24 3.91
N SER A 199 6.18 15.90 5.12
CA SER A 199 6.98 14.68 5.38
C SER A 199 6.37 13.66 6.36
N ALA A 200 5.04 13.56 6.47
CA ALA A 200 4.42 12.52 7.31
C ALA A 200 4.51 11.10 6.73
N PHE A 201 4.94 10.95 5.47
CA PHE A 201 5.24 9.65 4.84
C PHE A 201 6.70 9.64 4.40
N PRO A 202 7.51 8.63 4.78
CA PRO A 202 8.93 8.62 4.43
C PRO A 202 9.12 8.65 2.91
N ASN A 203 9.98 9.58 2.48
CA ASN A 203 10.53 9.62 1.13
C ASN A 203 11.39 8.37 0.93
N TYR A 204 10.97 7.48 0.04
CA TYR A 204 11.86 6.45 -0.50
C TYR A 204 12.68 7.10 -1.62
N ALA A 205 13.80 7.74 -1.26
CA ALA A 205 14.79 8.15 -2.25
C ALA A 205 15.40 6.88 -2.87
N CYS A 206 15.20 6.69 -4.18
CA CYS A 206 15.85 5.67 -4.98
C CYS A 206 17.01 6.34 -5.72
N GLY A 207 18.21 5.79 -5.61
CA GLY A 207 19.37 6.23 -6.38
C GLY A 207 19.09 6.15 -7.88
N GLN A 208 19.45 7.20 -8.60
CA GLN A 208 19.58 7.21 -10.04
C GLN A 208 20.84 6.42 -10.42
N GLU A 209 20.70 5.41 -11.26
CA GLU A 209 21.77 5.01 -12.18
C GLU A 209 21.21 5.07 -13.60
N GLU A 210 21.84 5.93 -14.41
CA GLU A 210 21.77 5.92 -15.86
C GLU A 210 22.40 4.64 -16.39
N ILE A 211 21.75 3.92 -17.31
CA ILE A 211 22.46 3.15 -18.35
C ILE A 211 21.65 3.19 -19.66
N ASP A 212 22.37 3.55 -20.72
CA ASP A 212 21.99 3.68 -22.12
C ASP A 212 21.32 2.46 -22.78
N GLY A 213 20.59 2.74 -23.85
CA GLY A 213 19.88 1.74 -24.65
C GLY A 213 20.76 0.93 -25.60
N ARG A 214 20.34 -0.32 -25.87
CA ARG A 214 20.35 -0.92 -27.21
C ARG A 214 19.48 -2.18 -27.27
N SER A 215 18.75 -2.27 -28.39
CA SER A 215 17.99 -3.41 -28.90
C SER A 215 18.69 -4.77 -28.77
N SER A 216 17.95 -5.83 -28.42
CA SER A 216 17.85 -7.11 -29.17
C SER A 216 17.00 -8.14 -28.40
N ILE A 217 16.02 -8.72 -29.09
CA ILE A 217 15.26 -9.93 -28.69
C ILE A 217 16.16 -11.15 -28.91
N PRO A 218 16.16 -12.15 -28.00
CA PRO A 218 15.88 -13.52 -28.48
C PRO A 218 15.04 -14.38 -27.51
N SER A 219 14.03 -15.01 -28.11
CA SER A 219 13.58 -16.41 -28.00
C SER A 219 13.72 -17.20 -26.69
N THR A 220 12.56 -17.74 -26.28
CA THR A 220 12.32 -18.84 -25.34
C THR A 220 13.17 -20.09 -25.64
N PRO A 221 13.60 -20.81 -24.60
CA PRO A 221 13.00 -22.13 -24.36
C PRO A 221 12.74 -22.44 -22.87
N SER A 222 11.78 -23.32 -22.62
CA SER A 222 11.59 -24.09 -21.38
C SER A 222 11.82 -25.58 -21.71
N PRO A 223 11.88 -26.54 -20.77
CA PRO A 223 12.18 -26.52 -19.33
C PRO A 223 13.27 -27.57 -18.94
N THR A 224 13.91 -27.46 -17.77
CA THR A 224 14.41 -28.66 -17.05
C THR A 224 14.57 -28.41 -15.56
N ASP A 225 14.09 -29.38 -14.78
CA ASP A 225 14.16 -29.46 -13.33
C ASP A 225 15.59 -29.49 -12.78
N ALA A 226 15.83 -28.72 -11.73
CA ALA A 226 16.90 -28.99 -10.77
C ALA A 226 16.44 -28.55 -9.37
N GLN A 227 16.01 -29.53 -8.58
CA GLN A 227 15.96 -29.45 -7.12
C GLN A 227 17.38 -29.30 -6.58
N ALA A 228 17.61 -28.32 -5.70
CA ALA A 228 18.35 -28.45 -4.43
C ALA A 228 18.85 -27.07 -3.96
N ASN A 229 18.17 -26.47 -2.99
CA ASN A 229 18.75 -26.17 -1.67
C ASN A 229 17.77 -25.37 -0.81
N GLY A 230 17.64 -25.85 0.43
CA GLY A 230 16.67 -25.40 1.41
C GLY A 230 16.96 -24.00 1.93
N ALA A 231 16.22 -23.03 1.42
CA ALA A 231 15.88 -21.83 2.17
C ALA A 231 14.38 -21.88 2.42
N ARG A 232 13.98 -22.04 3.69
CA ARG A 232 12.58 -21.88 4.11
C ARG A 232 12.11 -20.50 3.64
N ARG A 233 11.34 -20.47 2.55
CA ARG A 233 10.62 -19.28 2.11
C ARG A 233 9.64 -18.92 3.23
N PRO A 234 9.66 -17.71 3.81
CA PRO A 234 8.47 -17.21 4.46
C PRO A 234 7.49 -16.89 3.33
N VAL A 235 6.74 -17.91 2.92
CA VAL A 235 5.59 -17.72 2.04
C VAL A 235 4.54 -17.11 2.95
N ASP A 236 4.49 -15.78 2.99
CA ASP A 236 3.35 -15.09 3.54
C ASP A 236 2.18 -15.37 2.59
N ASN A 237 1.42 -16.40 2.93
CA ASN A 237 0.34 -16.98 2.14
C ASN A 237 -0.81 -15.99 2.01
N GLY A 238 -0.72 -15.08 1.03
CA GLY A 238 -1.86 -14.36 0.48
C GLY A 238 -2.00 -12.87 0.83
N SER A 239 -1.10 -12.28 1.63
CA SER A 239 -1.15 -10.84 1.92
C SER A 239 -0.39 -10.01 0.88
N TYR A 240 -1.02 -8.97 0.34
CA TYR A 240 -0.38 -8.01 -0.58
C TYR A 240 0.47 -6.95 0.14
N VAL A 241 0.50 -6.99 1.47
CA VAL A 241 1.13 -5.99 2.34
C VAL A 241 2.00 -6.73 3.35
N SER A 242 3.27 -6.33 3.48
CA SER A 242 4.19 -6.92 4.46
C SER A 242 3.96 -6.32 5.85
N GLY A 243 4.46 -6.99 6.90
CA GLY A 243 4.47 -6.44 8.24
C GLY A 243 5.11 -5.05 8.32
N ASP A 244 6.25 -4.87 7.63
CA ASP A 244 6.98 -3.59 7.59
C ASP A 244 6.11 -2.45 7.03
N ASP A 245 5.33 -2.69 5.98
CA ASP A 245 4.45 -1.66 5.41
C ASP A 245 3.38 -1.23 6.42
N ILE A 246 2.82 -2.19 7.18
CA ILE A 246 1.83 -1.91 8.23
C ILE A 246 2.47 -1.15 9.39
N ASP A 247 3.69 -1.50 9.80
CA ASP A 247 4.38 -0.84 10.90
C ASP A 247 4.77 0.59 10.56
N GLN A 248 5.23 0.83 9.34
CA GLN A 248 5.47 2.19 8.84
C GLN A 248 4.18 3.01 8.80
N PHE A 249 3.08 2.43 8.30
CA PHE A 249 1.78 3.10 8.29
C PHE A 249 1.33 3.44 9.71
N ASN A 250 1.49 2.51 10.66
CA ASN A 250 1.15 2.74 12.06
C ASN A 250 2.01 3.85 12.68
N LYS A 251 3.31 3.89 12.38
CA LYS A 251 4.23 4.93 12.86
C LYS A 251 3.82 6.31 12.36
N ALA A 252 3.53 6.44 11.06
CA ALA A 252 3.03 7.67 10.46
C ALA A 252 1.69 8.09 11.06
N GLY A 253 0.74 7.15 11.18
CA GLY A 253 -0.58 7.41 11.76
C GLY A 253 -0.53 7.88 13.21
N ARG A 254 0.31 7.25 14.06
CA ARG A 254 0.49 7.70 15.45
C ARG A 254 1.03 9.12 15.53
N ARG A 255 2.00 9.45 14.69
CA ARG A 255 2.56 10.81 14.61
C ARG A 255 1.50 11.82 14.21
N LEU A 256 0.74 11.53 13.15
CA LEU A 256 -0.35 12.38 12.67
C LEU A 256 -1.40 12.65 13.77
N VAL A 257 -1.81 11.61 14.49
CA VAL A 257 -2.77 11.73 15.59
C VAL A 257 -2.20 12.57 16.74
N ALA A 258 -0.95 12.33 17.13
CA ALA A 258 -0.31 13.10 18.20
C ALA A 258 -0.20 14.60 17.86
N GLU A 259 0.07 14.93 16.60
CA GLU A 259 0.26 16.31 16.15
C GLU A 259 -1.06 17.06 15.89
N ASN A 260 -2.13 16.37 15.48
CA ASN A 260 -3.31 17.02 14.90
C ASN A 260 -4.65 16.59 15.52
N PHE A 261 -4.66 15.62 16.43
CA PHE A 261 -5.89 15.11 17.05
C PHE A 261 -5.81 15.22 18.57
N THR A 262 -6.28 16.34 19.10
CA THR A 262 -6.43 16.54 20.55
C THR A 262 -7.75 15.96 21.03
N ILE A 263 -7.67 15.05 22.00
CA ILE A 263 -8.86 14.57 22.72
C ILE A 263 -9.21 15.63 23.75
N VAL A 264 -10.29 16.39 23.51
CA VAL A 264 -10.88 17.24 24.55
C VAL A 264 -11.41 16.33 25.65
N GLN A 265 -10.72 16.33 26.80
CA GLN A 265 -11.08 15.55 28.00
C GLN A 265 -12.21 16.23 28.77
#